data_AF-R5CS83-F1
#
_entry.id   AF-R5CS83-F1
#
_cell.length_a   1.000
_cell.length_b   1.000
_cell.length_c   1.000
_cell.angle_alpha   90.00
_cell.angle_beta   90.00
_cell.angle_gamma   90.00
#
_symmetry.space_group_name_H-M   'P 1'
#
loop_
_entity.id
_entity.type
_entity.pdbx_description
1 polymer ?
#
loop_
_entity_poly.entity_id
_entity_poly.type
_entity_poly.pdbx_seq_one_letter_code
_entity_poly.pdbx_strand_id
1 'polypeptide(L)'
;MKKFYIDKVYNAYVGLDAKQRKDLIRQLNSLDIPVTKIEAYTYPEAPGIRHLFFYLKDNKQPVSYFLLEEQQLEKIQNLILKDY
;
A
#
# COMPACT_ATOMS: atom_id res chain seq x y z
N MET A 1 -1.02 9.13 -16.76
CA MET A 1 -1.90 9.62 -15.67
C MET A 1 -1.93 8.54 -14.61
N LYS A 2 -1.50 8.84 -13.38
CA LYS A 2 -1.44 7.86 -12.29
C LYS A 2 -2.82 7.26 -12.05
N LYS A 3 -2.94 5.94 -12.16
CA LYS A 3 -4.17 5.21 -11.82
C LYS A 3 -4.00 4.62 -10.44
N PHE A 4 -4.82 5.06 -9.48
CA PHE A 4 -4.64 4.69 -8.08
C PHE A 4 -5.41 3.42 -7.68
N TYR A 5 -6.59 3.16 -8.26
CA TYR A 5 -7.40 1.97 -7.92
C TYR A 5 -7.52 1.69 -6.41
N ILE A 6 -7.61 2.74 -5.58
CA ILE A 6 -7.49 2.65 -4.12
C ILE A 6 -8.46 1.62 -3.53
N ASP A 7 -9.69 1.54 -4.04
CA ASP A 7 -10.68 0.58 -3.56
C ASP A 7 -10.24 -0.87 -3.74
N LYS A 8 -9.68 -1.20 -4.91
CA LYS A 8 -9.20 -2.55 -5.21
C LYS A 8 -8.00 -2.90 -4.36
N VAL A 9 -7.02 -1.99 -4.29
CA VAL A 9 -5.77 -2.20 -3.55
C VAL A 9 -6.04 -2.30 -2.05
N TYR A 10 -6.90 -1.43 -1.52
CA TYR A 10 -7.32 -1.47 -0.12
C TYR A 10 -7.98 -2.80 0.22
N ASN A 11 -8.99 -3.21 -0.54
CA ASN A 11 -9.75 -4.43 -0.28
C ASN A 11 -8.87 -5.69 -0.39
N ALA A 12 -7.97 -5.74 -1.37
CA ALA A 12 -7.00 -6.82 -1.50
C ALA A 12 -6.04 -6.85 -0.30
N TYR A 13 -5.48 -5.70 0.10
CA TYR A 13 -4.57 -5.61 1.23
C TYR A 13 -5.21 -6.01 2.56
N VAL A 14 -6.42 -5.53 2.86
CA VAL A 14 -7.10 -5.89 4.12
C VAL A 14 -7.47 -7.37 4.19
N GLY A 15 -7.69 -8.01 3.03
CA GLY A 15 -7.92 -9.45 2.92
C GLY A 15 -6.68 -10.32 3.14
N LEU A 16 -5.47 -9.74 3.14
CA LEU A 16 -4.25 -10.49 3.42
C LEU A 16 -4.13 -10.87 4.90
N ASP A 17 -3.69 -12.09 5.16
CA ASP A 17 -3.30 -12.54 6.50
C ASP A 17 -1.94 -11.96 6.94
N ALA A 18 -1.58 -12.15 8.22
CA ALA A 18 -0.35 -11.60 8.79
C ALA A 18 0.93 -12.11 8.09
N LYS A 19 0.96 -13.38 7.65
CA LYS A 19 2.10 -13.97 6.95
C LYS A 19 2.23 -13.36 5.55
N GLN A 20 1.11 -13.24 4.84
CA GLN A 20 1.05 -12.62 3.51
C GLN A 20 1.44 -11.14 3.55
N ARG A 21 1.02 -10.39 4.58
CA ARG A 21 1.44 -8.98 4.75
C ARG A 21 2.95 -8.87 5.01
N LYS A 22 3.53 -9.76 5.83
CA LYS A 22 4.97 -9.81 6.07
C LYS A 22 5.74 -10.13 4.78
N ASP A 23 5.23 -11.07 3.99
CA ASP A 23 5.83 -11.45 2.72
C ASP A 23 5.73 -10.32 1.68
N LEU A 24 4.58 -9.65 1.57
CA LEU A 24 4.40 -8.45 0.75
C LEU A 24 5.45 -7.37 1.09
N ILE A 25 5.62 -7.07 2.38
CA ILE A 25 6.63 -6.10 2.83
C ILE A 25 8.03 -6.55 2.41
N ARG A 26 8.37 -7.84 2.55
CA ARG A 26 9.67 -8.38 2.11
C ARG A 26 9.86 -8.20 0.60
N GLN A 27 8.84 -8.49 -0.21
CA GLN A 27 8.89 -8.33 -1.66
C GLN A 27 9.06 -6.86 -2.06
N LEU A 28 8.32 -5.94 -1.43
CA LEU A 28 8.48 -4.50 -1.65
C LEU A 28 9.91 -4.02 -1.35
N ASN A 29 10.49 -4.47 -0.24
CA ASN A 29 11.88 -4.15 0.10
C ASN A 29 12.87 -4.70 -0.94
N SER A 30 12.63 -5.89 -1.51
CA SER A 30 13.47 -6.42 -2.60
C SER A 30 13.34 -5.67 -3.93
N LEU A 31 12.30 -4.84 -4.08
CA LEU A 31 12.09 -3.95 -5.23
C LEU A 31 12.54 -2.50 -4.95
N ASP A 32 13.39 -2.31 -3.94
CA ASP A 32 13.91 -1.01 -3.48
C ASP A 32 12.83 -0.04 -2.96
N ILE A 33 11.71 -0.58 -2.45
CA ILE A 33 10.68 0.21 -1.76
C ILE A 33 10.81 -0.10 -0.26
N PRO A 34 11.46 0.74 0.55
CA PRO A 34 11.88 0.41 1.92
C PRO A 34 10.71 0.49 2.93
N VAL A 35 9.63 -0.26 2.69
CA VAL A 35 8.43 -0.28 3.53
C VAL A 35 8.68 -1.09 4.79
N THR A 36 8.31 -0.54 5.94
CA THR A 36 8.37 -1.22 7.24
C THR A 36 7.00 -1.64 7.74
N LYS A 37 5.96 -0.87 7.39
CA LYS A 37 4.56 -1.13 7.74
C LYS A 37 3.63 -0.54 6.67
N ILE A 38 2.51 -1.21 6.45
CA ILE A 38 1.38 -0.68 5.68
C ILE A 38 0.19 -0.63 6.66
N GLU A 39 -0.59 0.44 6.59
CA GLU A 39 -1.77 0.62 7.44
C GLU A 39 -2.98 1.01 6.59
N ALA A 40 -4.05 0.25 6.75
CA ALA A 40 -5.34 0.52 6.14
C ALA A 40 -6.18 1.36 7.10
N TYR A 41 -6.68 2.49 6.61
CA TYR A 41 -7.42 3.44 7.41
C TYR A 41 -8.70 3.91 6.69
N THR A 42 -9.75 4.12 7.47
CA THR A 42 -11.01 4.73 7.05
C THR A 42 -11.35 5.87 7.99
N TYR A 43 -11.86 6.97 7.45
CA TYR A 43 -12.24 8.16 8.22
C TYR A 43 -13.64 7.96 8.83
N PRO A 44 -13.80 7.94 10.16
CA PRO A 44 -15.11 7.80 10.80
C PRO A 44 -16.12 8.88 10.36
N GLU A 45 -15.62 10.08 10.11
CA GLU A 45 -16.38 11.25 9.65
C GLU A 45 -16.71 11.22 8.15
N ALA A 46 -16.05 10.35 7.37
CA ALA A 46 -16.29 10.19 5.94
C ALA A 46 -16.33 8.70 5.54
N PRO A 47 -17.42 7.98 5.90
CA PRO A 47 -17.60 6.59 5.52
C PRO A 47 -17.57 6.45 3.99
N GLY A 48 -16.66 5.62 3.49
CA GLY A 48 -16.44 5.42 2.06
C GLY A 48 -15.09 5.91 1.55
N ILE A 49 -14.40 6.77 2.30
CA ILE A 49 -13.02 7.15 1.98
C ILE A 49 -12.06 6.11 2.55
N ARG A 50 -11.31 5.45 1.65
CA ARG A 50 -10.28 4.47 1.97
C ARG A 50 -8.89 5.07 1.81
N HIS A 51 -8.00 4.77 2.75
CA HIS A 51 -6.61 5.23 2.73
C HIS A 51 -5.66 4.08 3.04
N LEU A 52 -4.49 4.07 2.37
CA LEU A 52 -3.36 3.23 2.74
C LEU A 52 -2.15 4.12 3.06
N PHE A 53 -1.58 3.92 4.24
CA PHE A 53 -0.38 4.59 4.70
C PHE A 53 0.82 3.65 4.62
N PHE A 54 1.91 4.12 4.03
CA PHE A 54 3.17 3.39 3.89
C PHE A 54 4.22 4.02 4.79
N TYR A 55 4.69 3.26 5.77
CA TYR A 55 5.79 3.66 6.62
C TYR A 55 7.09 3.25 5.93
N LEU A 56 7.92 4.22 5.57
CA LEU A 56 9.20 3.98 4.93
C LEU A 56 10.33 4.11 5.96
N LYS A 57 11.38 3.31 5.82
CA LYS A 57 12.48 3.19 6.80
C LYS A 57 13.10 4.53 7.23
N ASP A 58 13.24 5.46 6.30
CA ASP A 58 13.90 6.76 6.54
C ASP A 58 12.92 7.93 6.68
N ASN A 59 11.61 7.67 6.63
CA ASN A 59 10.59 8.71 6.72
C ASN A 59 10.03 8.83 8.15
N LYS A 60 10.01 10.05 8.69
CA LYS A 60 9.38 10.35 9.98
C LYS A 60 7.86 10.25 9.97
N GLN A 61 7.24 10.45 8.81
CA GLN A 61 5.79 10.42 8.62
C GLN A 61 5.40 9.34 7.60
N PRO A 62 4.25 8.67 7.78
CA PRO A 62 3.75 7.75 6.78
C PRO A 62 3.46 8.47 5.47
N VAL A 63 3.78 7.82 4.36
CA VAL A 63 3.47 8.31 3.02
C VAL A 63 2.10 7.79 2.61
N SER A 64 1.21 8.70 2.25
CA SER A 64 -0.09 8.36 1.67
C SER A 64 0.09 7.65 0.34
N TYR A 65 -0.71 6.62 0.08
CA TYR A 65 -0.73 5.90 -1.20
C TYR A 65 -0.81 6.83 -2.42
N PHE A 66 -1.59 7.91 -2.32
CA PHE A 66 -1.75 8.89 -3.40
C PHE A 66 -0.50 9.75 -3.67
N LEU A 67 0.44 9.81 -2.71
CA LEU A 67 1.68 10.58 -2.81
C LEU A 67 2.86 9.75 -3.31
N LEU A 68 2.69 8.44 -3.48
CA LEU A 68 3.73 7.56 -4.01
C LEU A 68 4.09 7.92 -5.46
N GLU A 69 5.34 7.66 -5.82
CA GLU A 69 5.81 7.78 -7.20
C GLU A 69 5.11 6.77 -8.11
N GLU A 70 5.00 7.07 -9.41
CA GLU A 70 4.27 6.22 -10.36
C GLU A 70 4.85 4.80 -10.43
N GLN A 71 6.17 4.67 -10.42
CA GLN A 71 6.86 3.38 -10.40
C GLN A 71 6.62 2.60 -9.10
N GLN A 72 6.56 3.29 -7.96
CA GLN A 72 6.24 2.66 -6.68
C GLN A 72 4.80 2.16 -6.66
N LEU A 73 3.86 2.98 -7.16
CA LEU A 73 2.45 2.63 -7.30
C LEU A 73 2.26 1.37 -8.14
N GLU A 74 2.91 1.30 -9.30
CA GLU A 74 2.81 0.15 -10.19
C GLU A 74 3.31 -1.14 -9.51
N LYS A 75 4.52 -1.11 -8.91
CA LYS A 75 5.08 -2.25 -8.16
C LYS A 75 4.16 -2.69 -7.02
N ILE A 76 3.63 -1.74 -6.24
CA ILE A 76 2.73 -2.02 -5.12
C ILE A 76 1.42 -2.64 -5.62
N GLN A 77 0.84 -2.09 -6.69
CA GLN A 77 -0.39 -2.63 -7.28
C GLN A 77 -0.19 -4.04 -7.79
N ASN A 78 0.89 -4.30 -8.53
CA ASN A 78 1.20 -5.63 -9.09
C ASN A 78 1.34 -6.67 -7.97
N LEU A 79 2.00 -6.32 -6.86
CA LEU A 79 2.18 -7.23 -5.74
C LEU A 79 0.91 -7.47 -4.91
N ILE A 80 0.11 -6.43 -4.67
CA ILE A 80 -1.09 -6.53 -3.82
C ILE A 80 -2.25 -7.17 -4.59
N LEU A 81 -2.44 -6.79 -5.85
CA LEU A 81 -3.55 -7.26 -6.65
C LEU A 81 -3.31 -8.66 -7.23
N LYS A 82 -2.07 -9.19 -7.13
CA LYS A 82 -1.65 -10.53 -7.61
C LYS A 82 -2.37 -10.91 -8.91
N ASP A 83 -1.85 -10.37 -10.01
CA ASP A 83 -2.27 -10.56 -11.40
C ASP A 83 -3.42 -9.65 -11.89
N TYR A 84 -3.00 -8.61 -12.63
CA TYR A 84 -3.65 -8.13 -13.86
C TYR A 84 -2.74 -8.48 -15.03
#